data_AF-A0A351SHA1-F1
#
_entry.id   AF-A0A351SHA1-F1
#
_cell.length_a   1.000
_cell.length_b   1.000
_cell.length_c   1.000
_cell.angle_alpha   90.00
_cell.angle_beta   90.00
_cell.angle_gamma   90.00
#
_symmetry.space_group_name_H-M   'P 1'
#
loop_
_entity.id
_entity.type
_entity.pdbx_description
1 polymer ?
#
loop_
_entity_poly.entity_id
_entity_poly.type
_entity_poly.pdbx_seq_one_letter_code
_entity_poly.pdbx_strand_id
1 'polypeptide(L)' 'MLSTLSAVLPIFLIACLGYIATRAGLISQYGTQGLASFVFNLGLPAFLFYSMATLTLPAQFPAKFLFFYYLSI' A
#
# COMPACT_ATOMS: atom_id res chain seq x y z
N MET A 1 -5.21 20.24 13.29
CA MET A 1 -6.26 19.23 13.56
C MET A 1 -7.16 18.93 12.35
N LEU A 2 -7.43 19.87 11.43
CA LEU A 2 -8.21 19.61 10.21
C LEU A 2 -7.46 18.79 9.12
N SER A 3 -6.13 18.88 9.07
CA SER A 3 -5.31 18.25 8.01
C SER A 3 -5.37 16.72 7.98
N THR A 4 -5.49 16.07 9.14
CA THR A 4 -5.59 14.61 9.20
C THR A 4 -6.92 14.13 8.64
N LEU A 5 -7.99 14.90 8.83
CA LEU A 5 -9.30 14.59 8.26
C LEU A 5 -9.24 14.62 6.73
N SER A 6 -8.57 15.60 6.15
CA SER A 6 -8.36 15.71 4.69
C SER A 6 -7.57 14.53 4.10
N ALA A 7 -6.66 13.93 4.87
CA ALA A 7 -5.89 12.77 4.43
C ALA A 7 -6.70 11.45 4.46
N VAL A 8 -7.60 11.30 5.43
CA VAL A 8 -8.35 10.04 5.64
C VAL A 8 -9.70 10.05 4.89
N LEU A 9 -10.32 11.22 4.68
CA LEU A 9 -11.56 11.38 3.90
C LEU A 9 -11.58 10.64 2.55
N PRO A 10 -10.54 10.73 1.69
CA PRO A 10 -10.56 10.03 0.40
C PRO A 10 -10.60 8.50 0.53
N ILE A 11 -9.99 7.94 1.58
CA ILE A 11 -10.01 6.50 1.84
C ILE A 11 -11.44 6.04 2.14
N PHE A 12 -12.15 6.80 2.99
CA PHE A 12 -13.56 6.52 3.28
C PHE A 12 -14.46 6.69 2.05
N LEU A 13 -14.21 7.68 1.19
CA LEU A 13 -14.96 7.85 -0.05
C LEU A 13 -14.82 6.65 -0.97
N ILE A 14 -13.59 6.12 -1.13
CA ILE A 14 -13.34 4.91 -1.93
C ILE A 14 -14.08 3.71 -1.33
N ALA A 15 -14.08 3.55 -0.01
CA ALA A 15 -14.81 2.47 0.67
C ALA A 15 -16.33 2.58 0.43
N CYS A 16 -16.91 3.77 0.55
CA CYS A 16 -18.32 4.03 0.24
C CYS A 16 -18.65 3.70 -1.22
N LEU A 17 -17.79 4.07 -2.16
CA LEU A 17 -17.96 3.71 -3.58
C LEU A 17 -17.96 2.19 -3.79
N GLY A 18 -17.06 1.46 -3.12
CA GLY A 18 -17.05 0.00 -3.16
C GLY A 18 -18.33 -0.63 -2.63
N TYR A 19 -18.88 -0.08 -1.53
CA TYR A 19 -20.16 -0.51 -0.98
C TYR A 19 -21.33 -0.26 -1.95
N ILE A 20 -21.40 0.95 -2.55
CA ILE A 20 -22.44 1.28 -3.53
C ILE A 20 -22.32 0.40 -4.77
N ALA A 21 -21.10 0.15 -5.27
CA ALA A 21 -20.87 -0.70 -6.44
C ALA A 21 -21.33 -2.14 -6.20
N THR A 22 -21.07 -2.69 -5.01
CA THR A 22 -21.54 -4.03 -4.62
C THR A 22 -23.06 -4.05 -4.48
N ARG A 23 -23.65 -3.02 -3.84
CA ARG A 23 -25.10 -2.89 -3.67
C ARG A 23 -25.86 -2.68 -5.00
N ALA A 24 -25.25 -1.99 -5.95
CA ALA A 24 -25.79 -1.77 -7.30
C ALA A 24 -25.71 -3.02 -8.18
N GLY A 25 -25.13 -4.13 -7.69
CA GLY A 25 -24.99 -5.38 -8.44
C GLY A 25 -23.88 -5.35 -9.50
N LEU A 26 -23.05 -4.30 -9.53
CA LEU A 26 -21.91 -4.20 -10.45
C LEU A 26 -20.80 -5.20 -10.09
N ILE A 27 -20.73 -5.60 -8.82
CA ILE A 27 -19.76 -6.58 -8.32
C ILE A 27 -20.54 -7.70 -7.64
N SER A 28 -20.36 -8.93 -8.13
CA SER A 28 -20.94 -10.12 -7.50
C SER A 28 -20.21 -10.47 -6.21
N GLN A 29 -20.87 -11.23 -5.32
CA GLN A 29 -20.26 -11.75 -4.09
C GLN A 29 -19.00 -12.58 -4.31
N TYR A 30 -18.85 -13.22 -5.48
CA TYR A 30 -17.64 -13.94 -5.87
C TYR A 30 -16.57 -12.96 -6.40
N GLY A 31 -16.99 -11.88 -7.05
CA GLY A 31 -16.10 -10.81 -7.52
C GLY A 31 -15.43 -10.06 -6.37
N THR A 32 -16.12 -9.82 -5.26
CA THR A 32 -15.52 -9.19 -4.06
C THR A 32 -14.44 -10.07 -3.43
N GLN A 33 -14.68 -11.38 -3.33
CA GLN A 33 -13.69 -12.33 -2.79
C GLN A 33 -12.48 -12.50 -3.72
N GLY A 34 -12.71 -12.54 -5.04
CA GLY A 34 -11.65 -12.54 -6.04
C GLY A 34 -10.80 -11.27 -5.99
N LEU A 35 -11.44 -10.10 -5.84
CA LEU A 35 -10.77 -8.82 -5.72
C LEU A 35 -9.91 -8.74 -4.46
N ALA A 36 -10.45 -9.18 -3.31
CA ALA A 36 -9.67 -9.25 -2.07
C ALA A 36 -8.44 -10.14 -2.25
N SER A 37 -8.62 -11.35 -2.79
CA SER A 37 -7.52 -12.29 -3.03
C SER A 37 -6.45 -11.71 -3.97
N PHE A 38 -6.87 -11.00 -5.03
CA PHE A 38 -5.94 -10.30 -5.94
C PHE A 38 -5.14 -9.22 -5.20
N VAL A 39 -5.81 -8.37 -4.42
CA VAL A 39 -5.15 -7.31 -3.65
C VAL A 39 -4.16 -7.89 -2.65
N PHE A 40 -4.52 -8.95 -1.91
CA PHE A 40 -3.63 -9.53 -0.91
C PHE A 40 -2.47 -10.34 -1.52
N ASN A 41 -2.73 -11.13 -2.57
CA ASN A 41 -1.73 -12.03 -3.14
C ASN A 41 -0.82 -11.36 -4.17
N LEU A 42 -1.29 -10.32 -4.86
CA LEU A 42 -0.54 -9.63 -5.91
C LEU A 42 -0.38 -8.14 -5.63
N GLY A 43 -1.48 -7.45 -5.33
CA GLY A 43 -1.47 -5.99 -5.15
C GLY A 43 -0.52 -5.51 -4.06
N LEU A 44 -0.65 -6.04 -2.85
CA LEU A 44 0.18 -5.67 -1.70
C LEU A 44 1.65 -6.04 -1.90
N PRO A 45 2.01 -7.28 -2.29
CA PRO A 45 3.41 -7.62 -2.56
C PRO A 45 4.04 -6.77 -3.66
N ALA A 46 3.31 -6.52 -4.76
CA ALA A 46 3.80 -5.69 -5.86
C ALA A 46 3.97 -4.23 -5.43
N PHE A 47 3.03 -3.68 -4.65
CA PHE A 47 3.13 -2.34 -4.11
C PHE A 47 4.31 -2.19 -3.16
N LEU A 48 4.54 -3.18 -2.29
CA LEU A 48 5.69 -3.21 -1.40
C LEU A 48 6.99 -3.24 -2.20
N PHE A 49 7.10 -4.12 -3.20
CA PHE A 49 8.27 -4.17 -4.08
C PHE A 49 8.50 -2.85 -4.80
N TYR A 50 7.45 -2.26 -5.37
CA TYR A 50 7.52 -0.95 -6.02
C TYR A 50 7.99 0.13 -5.06
N SER A 51 7.45 0.18 -3.85
CA SER A 51 7.85 1.13 -2.81
C SER A 51 9.30 0.95 -2.40
N MET A 52 9.80 -0.29 -2.33
CA MET A 52 11.21 -0.59 -2.07
C MET A 52 12.11 -0.20 -3.24
N ALA A 53 11.66 -0.38 -4.48
CA ALA A 53 12.43 -0.04 -5.67
C ALA A 53 12.50 1.47 -5.96
N THR A 54 11.45 2.21 -5.59
CA THR A 54 11.38 3.67 -5.74
C THR A 54 11.83 4.44 -4.50
N LEU A 55 12.17 3.73 -3.43
CA LEU A 55 12.87 4.30 -2.28
C LEU A 55 14.20 4.89 -2.77
N THR A 56 14.21 6.21 -2.95
CA THR A 56 15.42 6.94 -3.30
C THR A 56 16.39 6.77 -2.14
N LEU A 57 17.54 6.15 -2.41
CA LEU A 57 18.61 6.06 -1.42
C LEU A 57 18.92 7.49 -0.94
N PRO A 58 18.86 7.75 0.38
CA PRO A 58 19.18 9.08 0.90
C PRO A 58 20.57 9.47 0.39
N ALA A 59 20.76 10.72 -0.03
CA ALA A 59 22.02 11.21 -0.61
C ALA A 59 23.25 10.93 0.27
N GLN A 60 23.01 10.79 1.57
CA GLN A 60 23.93 10.30 2.58
C GLN A 60 23.64 8.83 2.89
N PHE A 61 23.81 7.94 1.90
CA PHE A 61 23.78 6.50 2.17
C PHE A 61 25.01 6.18 3.03
N PRO A 62 24.84 5.79 4.31
CA PRO A 62 25.97 5.60 5.20
C PRO A 62 26.57 4.22 4.93
N ALA A 63 27.14 4.02 3.73
CA ALA A 63 27.83 2.80 3.32
C ALA A 63 28.90 2.40 4.35
N LYS A 64 29.51 3.40 4.98
CA LYS A 64 30.46 3.23 6.09
C LYS A 64 29.83 2.60 7.34
N PHE A 65 28.57 2.94 7.66
CA PHE A 65 27.84 2.38 8.80
C PHE A 65 27.44 0.92 8.55
N LEU A 66 27.04 0.57 7.32
CA LEU A 66 26.82 -0.82 6.91
C LEU A 66 28.13 -1.62 7.00
N PHE A 67 29.25 -1.06 6.53
CA PHE A 67 30.54 -1.73 6.59
C PHE A 67 30.99 -2.00 8.04
N PHE A 68 30.84 -1.04 8.95
CA PHE A 68 31.16 -1.25 10.36
C PHE A 68 30.22 -2.23 11.06
N TYR A 69 28.92 -2.23 10.72
CA TYR A 69 27.96 -3.18 11.29
C TYR A 69 28.29 -4.64 10.92
N TYR A 70 28.65 -4.90 9.67
CA TYR A 70 28.97 -6.26 9.21
C TYR A 70 30.40 -6.71 9.54
N LEU A 71 31.36 -5.79 9.67
CA LEU A 71 32.76 -6.11 10.00
C LEU A 71 33.02 -6.19 11.51
N SER A 72 32.12 -5.66 12.35
CA SER A 72 32.19 -5.76 13.81
C SER A 72 31.56 -7.05 14.38
N ILE A 73 31.33 -8.05 13.52
CA ILE A 73 31.00 -9.43 13.93
C ILE A 73 32.28 -10.25 14.08
#